data_AF-A0A941RPQ3-F1
#
_entry.id   AF-A0A941RPQ3-F1
#
_cell.length_a   1.000
_cell.length_b   1.000
_cell.length_c   1.000
_cell.angle_alpha   90.00
_cell.angle_beta   90.00
_cell.angle_gamma   90.00
#
_symmetry.space_group_name_H-M   'P 1'
#
loop_
_entity.id
_entity.type
_entity.pdbx_description
1 polymer ?
#
loop_
_entity_poly.entity_id
_entity_poly.type
_entity_poly.pdbx_seq_one_letter_code
_entity_poly.pdbx_strand_id
1 'polypeptide(L)'
;MGSEPIACKVFYRSSTGLSSFGNAHIVHGKDKDELWLGRARVATADSLEAVVAAVLDELQHTLDVDFLKEERETILTLRQPQHLLPTKLENALARNTPIDEFIDAICVPVMLAYDSPVLSAGYHADYKPKLIQEVIRTYEELKPRLPAALRPVKVHIFLIPIECVKTLTDQFDQLLQANGHGLPGN
;
A
#
# COMPACT_ATOMS: atom_id res chain seq x y z
N MET A 1 7.74 18.38 3.28
CA MET A 1 7.31 17.34 4.23
C MET A 1 8.32 16.22 4.12
N GLY A 2 8.79 15.69 5.25
CA GLY A 2 9.70 14.56 5.30
C GLY A 2 8.96 13.31 5.75
N SER A 3 9.40 12.14 5.29
CA SER A 3 8.97 10.85 5.83
C SER A 3 10.18 10.07 6.30
N GLU A 4 10.01 9.34 7.40
CA GLU A 4 11.05 8.48 7.98
C GLU A 4 10.57 7.04 7.98
N PRO A 5 11.34 6.10 7.40
CA PRO A 5 10.99 4.70 7.47
C PRO A 5 11.17 4.19 8.90
N ILE A 6 10.20 3.45 9.40
CA ILE A 6 10.40 2.55 10.53
C ILE A 6 10.84 1.21 9.93
N ALA A 7 11.92 0.64 10.47
CA ALA A 7 12.31 -0.71 10.13
C ALA A 7 11.13 -1.65 10.46
N CYS A 8 10.43 -2.11 9.43
CA CYS A 8 9.27 -2.99 9.54
C CYS A 8 9.44 -4.19 8.61
N LYS A 9 8.63 -5.23 8.85
CA LYS A 9 8.76 -6.57 8.27
C LYS A 9 8.90 -6.52 6.74
N VAL A 10 10.09 -6.79 6.22
CA VAL A 10 10.31 -7.09 4.80
C VAL A 10 10.00 -8.57 4.60
N PHE A 11 8.81 -8.91 4.13
CA PHE A 11 8.46 -10.31 3.83
C PHE A 11 8.93 -10.72 2.43
N TYR A 12 9.31 -12.00 2.30
CA TYR A 12 9.79 -12.65 1.08
C TYR A 12 8.80 -13.72 0.57
N ARG A 13 9.08 -14.22 -0.64
CA ARG A 13 8.21 -15.06 -1.50
C ARG A 13 7.58 -16.27 -0.80
N SER A 14 6.24 -16.33 -0.80
CA SER A 14 5.47 -17.54 -0.47
C SER A 14 5.29 -18.43 -1.72
N SER A 15 5.29 -19.75 -1.52
CA SER A 15 5.04 -20.77 -2.55
C SER A 15 3.59 -20.83 -3.03
N THR A 16 2.67 -20.12 -2.38
CA THR A 16 1.22 -20.16 -2.65
C THR A 16 0.67 -18.84 -3.19
N GLY A 17 1.53 -17.88 -3.53
CA GLY A 17 1.11 -16.63 -4.16
C GLY A 17 0.37 -15.70 -3.21
N LEU A 18 1.07 -15.22 -2.17
CA LEU A 18 0.82 -13.91 -1.59
C LEU A 18 2.09 -13.45 -0.86
N SER A 19 2.75 -12.41 -1.37
CA SER A 19 3.89 -11.77 -0.70
C SER A 19 3.42 -10.37 -0.31
N SER A 20 2.92 -10.19 0.92
CA SER A 20 2.54 -8.87 1.41
C SER A 20 3.79 -8.15 1.93
N PHE A 21 4.15 -7.03 1.33
CA PHE A 21 5.20 -6.16 1.86
C PHE A 21 4.55 -5.16 2.83
N GLY A 22 5.06 -5.06 4.05
CA GLY A 22 4.63 -4.07 5.03
C GLY A 22 5.76 -3.09 5.30
N ASN A 23 5.56 -1.81 5.02
CA ASN A 23 6.41 -0.75 5.55
C ASN A 23 5.58 0.15 6.48
N ALA A 24 6.22 0.69 7.50
CA ALA A 24 5.63 1.77 8.27
C ALA A 24 6.51 3.01 8.11
N HIS A 25 5.88 4.16 7.90
CA HIS A 25 6.57 5.43 7.81
C HIS A 25 5.94 6.42 8.76
N ILE A 26 6.77 7.20 9.45
CA ILE A 26 6.33 8.42 10.11
C ILE A 26 6.33 9.51 9.05
N VAL A 27 5.18 10.14 8.84
CA VAL A 27 5.04 11.27 7.92
C VAL A 27 4.76 12.53 8.73
N HIS A 28 5.71 13.46 8.69
CA HIS A 28 5.62 14.70 9.45
C HIS A 28 4.74 15.72 8.74
N GLY A 29 3.58 15.99 9.33
CA GLY A 29 2.65 17.02 8.90
C GLY A 29 2.86 18.34 9.64
N LYS A 30 2.22 19.42 9.15
CA LYS A 30 2.22 20.71 9.85
C LYS A 30 1.41 20.64 11.16
N ASP A 31 0.28 19.95 11.13
CA ASP A 31 -0.68 19.91 12.23
C ASP A 31 -0.52 18.64 13.07
N LYS A 32 -0.46 17.48 12.41
CA LYS A 32 -0.25 16.17 13.03
C LYS A 32 0.75 15.32 12.24
N ASP A 33 1.46 14.47 12.95
CA ASP A 33 2.20 13.36 12.33
C ASP A 33 1.22 12.23 11.99
N GLU A 34 1.54 11.46 10.96
CA GLU A 34 0.76 10.30 10.54
C GLU A 34 1.66 9.06 10.50
N LEU A 35 1.10 7.92 10.88
CA LEU A 35 1.75 6.61 10.71
C LEU A 35 1.22 5.97 9.43
N TRP A 36 2.03 5.99 8.38
CA TRP A 36 1.65 5.41 7.10
C TRP A 36 2.00 3.92 7.10
N LEU A 37 0.99 3.06 7.05
CA LEU A 37 1.14 1.61 6.95
C LEU A 37 1.03 1.23 5.47
N GLY A 38 2.14 1.27 4.75
CA GLY A 38 2.16 0.95 3.34
C GLY A 38 2.13 -0.56 3.11
N ARG A 39 1.13 -0.97 2.35
CA ARG A 39 0.95 -2.35 1.90
C ARG A 39 1.07 -2.37 0.39
N ALA A 40 2.02 -3.14 -0.12
CA ALA A 40 2.13 -3.39 -1.55
C ALA A 40 1.63 -4.80 -1.85
N ARG A 41 0.60 -4.90 -2.70
CA ARG A 41 0.10 -6.14 -3.27
C ARG A 41 0.05 -5.97 -4.78
N VAL A 42 0.78 -6.81 -5.50
CA VAL A 42 0.66 -6.89 -6.96
C VAL A 42 -0.49 -7.84 -7.25
N ALA A 43 -1.66 -7.28 -7.57
CA ALA A 43 -2.79 -8.05 -8.06
C ALA A 43 -2.76 -8.05 -9.59
N THR A 44 -2.42 -9.18 -10.20
CA THR A 44 -2.72 -9.45 -11.61
C THR A 44 -4.17 -9.89 -11.67
N ALA A 45 -5.06 -9.01 -12.10
CA ALA A 45 -6.48 -9.34 -12.22
C ALA A 45 -6.92 -9.08 -13.66
N ASP A 46 -7.66 -10.04 -14.22
CA ASP A 46 -8.15 -10.00 -15.61
C ASP A 46 -9.26 -8.96 -15.83
N SER A 47 -9.63 -8.21 -14.77
CA SER A 47 -10.63 -7.16 -14.81
C SER A 47 -10.44 -6.15 -13.68
N LEU A 48 -10.88 -4.91 -13.92
CA LEU A 48 -10.96 -3.87 -12.89
C LEU A 48 -11.75 -4.33 -11.66
N GLU A 49 -12.81 -5.13 -11.86
CA GLU A 49 -13.64 -5.66 -10.77
C GLU A 49 -12.83 -6.52 -9.80
N ALA A 50 -11.98 -7.41 -10.34
CA ALA A 50 -11.12 -8.27 -9.53
C ALA A 50 -10.02 -7.47 -8.82
N VAL A 51 -9.47 -6.42 -9.45
CA VAL A 51 -8.53 -5.50 -8.79
C VAL A 51 -9.20 -4.81 -7.62
N VAL A 52 -10.42 -4.29 -7.81
CA VAL A 52 -11.20 -3.65 -6.73
C VAL A 52 -11.47 -4.63 -5.61
N ALA A 53 -11.95 -5.85 -5.90
CA ALA A 53 -12.21 -6.86 -4.87
C ALA A 53 -10.96 -7.19 -4.04
N ALA A 54 -9.80 -7.37 -4.69
CA ALA A 54 -8.53 -7.65 -4.00
C ALA A 54 -8.10 -6.50 -3.07
N VAL A 55 -8.37 -5.25 -3.48
CA VAL A 55 -8.09 -4.07 -2.66
C VAL A 55 -9.02 -3.96 -1.47
N LEU A 56 -10.31 -4.24 -1.65
CA LEU A 56 -11.28 -4.23 -0.56
C LEU A 56 -10.95 -5.31 0.49
N ASP A 57 -10.54 -6.49 0.05
CA ASP A 57 -10.05 -7.59 0.89
C ASP A 57 -8.80 -7.18 1.70
N GLU A 58 -7.81 -6.59 1.02
CA GLU A 58 -6.58 -6.10 1.67
C GLU A 58 -6.87 -5.00 2.70
N LEU A 59 -7.76 -4.07 2.36
CA LEU A 59 -8.19 -2.99 3.25
C LEU A 59 -8.94 -3.53 4.46
N GLN A 60 -9.84 -4.50 4.28
CA GLN A 60 -10.53 -5.16 5.39
C GLN A 60 -9.55 -5.85 6.33
N HIS A 61 -8.59 -6.59 5.79
CA HIS A 61 -7.57 -7.25 6.60
C HIS A 61 -6.65 -6.25 7.33
N THR A 62 -6.24 -5.18 6.67
CA THR A 62 -5.38 -4.14 7.27
C THR A 62 -6.09 -3.41 8.41
N LEU A 63 -7.42 -3.32 8.36
CA LEU A 63 -8.23 -2.68 9.41
C LEU A 63 -8.77 -3.65 10.46
N ASP A 64 -8.43 -4.93 10.37
CA ASP A 64 -8.75 -5.87 11.43
C ASP A 64 -8.09 -5.42 12.74
N VAL A 65 -8.87 -5.38 13.82
CA VAL A 65 -8.43 -4.83 15.10
C VAL A 65 -7.29 -5.65 15.71
N ASP A 66 -7.33 -6.96 15.54
CA ASP A 66 -6.30 -7.83 16.08
C ASP A 66 -5.03 -7.74 15.23
N PHE A 67 -5.16 -7.64 13.90
CA PHE A 67 -4.05 -7.29 13.02
C PHE A 67 -3.39 -5.96 13.42
N LEU A 68 -4.16 -4.90 13.64
CA LEU A 68 -3.62 -3.58 14.01
C LEU A 68 -2.92 -3.59 15.38
N LYS A 69 -3.41 -4.37 16.35
CA LYS A 69 -2.71 -4.56 17.63
C LYS A 69 -1.36 -5.24 17.41
N GLU A 70 -1.31 -6.32 16.63
CA GLU A 70 -0.06 -7.02 16.29
C GLU A 70 0.92 -6.13 15.54
N GLU A 71 0.41 -5.28 14.65
CA GLU A 71 1.23 -4.35 13.89
C GLU A 71 1.80 -3.23 14.77
N ARG A 72 1.01 -2.69 15.71
CA ARG A 72 1.50 -1.76 16.73
C ARG A 72 2.64 -2.37 17.55
N GLU A 73 2.48 -3.61 18.00
CA GLU A 73 3.50 -4.34 18.76
C GLU A 73 4.77 -4.57 17.95
N THR A 74 4.62 -4.90 16.66
CA THR A 74 5.73 -5.05 15.72
C THR A 74 6.50 -3.74 15.59
N ILE A 75 5.80 -2.63 15.35
CA ILE A 75 6.40 -1.30 15.19
C ILE A 75 7.14 -0.90 16.47
N LEU A 76 6.53 -1.08 17.64
CA LEU A 76 7.17 -0.79 18.93
C LEU A 76 8.45 -1.60 19.17
N THR A 77 8.46 -2.85 18.71
CA THR A 77 9.59 -3.77 18.90
C THR A 77 10.74 -3.46 17.95
N LEU A 78 10.43 -3.12 16.69
CA LEU A 78 11.43 -2.95 15.64
C LEU A 78 11.89 -1.50 15.47
N ARG A 79 11.08 -0.51 15.91
CA ARG A 79 11.47 0.90 15.84
C ARG A 79 12.74 1.13 16.66
N GLN A 80 13.61 2.00 16.17
CA GLN A 80 14.81 2.46 16.86
C GLN A 80 14.67 3.96 17.12
N PRO A 81 14.02 4.37 18.23
CA PRO A 81 13.60 5.77 18.45
C PRO A 81 14.76 6.77 18.41
N GLN A 82 15.97 6.35 18.81
CA GLN A 82 17.16 7.19 18.77
C GLN A 82 17.61 7.59 17.36
N HIS A 83 17.10 6.90 16.33
CA HIS A 83 17.39 7.17 14.93
C HIS A 83 16.22 7.82 14.18
N LEU A 84 15.14 8.17 14.89
CA LEU A 84 13.96 8.85 14.34
C LEU A 84 13.91 10.29 14.85
N LEU A 85 13.33 11.20 14.08
CA LEU A 85 13.01 12.52 14.57
C LEU A 85 11.95 12.43 15.68
N PRO A 86 11.94 13.39 16.62
CA PRO A 86 10.86 13.48 17.59
C PRO A 86 9.50 13.54 16.89
N THR A 87 8.59 12.65 17.30
CA THR A 87 7.25 12.54 16.73
C THR A 87 6.17 12.72 17.80
N LYS A 88 4.99 13.20 17.38
CA LYS A 88 3.79 13.26 18.22
C LYS A 88 3.04 11.92 18.30
N LEU A 89 3.53 10.87 17.64
CA LEU A 89 2.89 9.55 17.59
C LEU A 89 3.13 8.68 18.83
N GLU A 90 3.98 9.11 19.77
CA GLU A 90 4.34 8.28 20.94
C GLU A 90 3.12 7.84 21.77
N ASN A 91 2.13 8.71 21.94
CA ASN A 91 0.92 8.36 22.66
C ASN A 91 0.10 7.32 21.88
N ALA A 92 -0.12 7.52 20.58
CA ALA A 92 -0.86 6.58 19.73
C ALA A 92 -0.19 5.20 19.65
N LEU A 93 1.15 5.16 19.70
CA LEU A 93 1.94 3.94 19.67
C LEU A 93 2.03 3.24 21.03
N ALA A 94 1.73 3.90 22.15
CA ALA A 94 1.90 3.29 23.47
C ALA A 94 0.96 2.08 23.67
N ARG A 95 1.49 1.02 24.31
CA ARG A 95 0.80 -0.27 24.47
C ARG A 95 -0.54 -0.17 25.20
N ASN A 96 -0.61 0.77 26.15
CA ASN A 96 -1.78 1.01 27.00
C ASN A 96 -2.77 2.02 26.42
N THR A 97 -2.48 2.59 25.25
CA THR A 97 -3.40 3.51 24.57
C THR A 97 -4.54 2.74 23.90
N PRO A 98 -5.78 3.25 23.97
CA PRO A 98 -6.91 2.69 23.22
C PRO A 98 -6.57 2.50 21.74
N ILE A 99 -7.05 1.40 21.15
CA ILE A 99 -6.76 1.10 19.74
C ILE A 99 -7.28 2.18 18.79
N ASP A 100 -8.36 2.88 19.18
CA ASP A 100 -8.95 3.97 18.40
C ASP A 100 -7.98 5.14 18.18
N GLU A 101 -7.17 5.50 19.19
CA GLU A 101 -6.16 6.55 19.03
C GLU A 101 -5.02 6.12 18.08
N PHE A 102 -4.71 4.81 18.04
CA PHE A 102 -3.78 4.26 17.07
C PHE A 102 -4.37 4.31 15.66
N ILE A 103 -5.64 3.94 15.50
CA ILE A 103 -6.41 4.00 14.25
C ILE A 103 -6.45 5.44 13.70
N ASP A 104 -6.71 6.44 14.54
CA ASP A 104 -6.75 7.86 14.17
C ASP A 104 -5.40 8.41 13.65
N ALA A 105 -4.31 7.80 14.09
CA ALA A 105 -2.95 8.11 13.67
C ALA A 105 -2.54 7.40 12.37
N ILE A 106 -3.22 6.32 11.99
CA ILE A 106 -2.90 5.51 10.82
C ILE A 106 -3.36 6.17 9.52
N CYS A 107 -2.52 6.06 8.50
CA CYS A 107 -2.89 6.27 7.12
C CYS A 107 -2.54 5.02 6.30
N VAL A 108 -3.47 4.55 5.47
CA VAL A 108 -3.25 3.37 4.61
C VAL A 108 -3.18 3.83 3.15
N PRO A 109 -1.97 3.94 2.57
CA PRO A 109 -1.84 4.11 1.13
C PRO A 109 -2.07 2.77 0.42
N VAL A 110 -2.93 2.79 -0.59
CA VAL A 110 -3.25 1.65 -1.44
C VAL A 110 -2.94 2.01 -2.89
N MET A 111 -2.16 1.18 -3.56
CA MET A 111 -1.85 1.34 -4.98
C MET A 111 -2.54 0.26 -5.82
N LEU A 112 -3.24 0.68 -6.87
CA LEU A 112 -3.94 -0.18 -7.81
C LEU A 112 -3.36 0.04 -9.20
N ALA A 113 -2.60 -0.93 -9.69
CA ALA A 113 -2.21 -0.97 -11.09
C ALA A 113 -3.26 -1.74 -11.90
N TYR A 114 -3.66 -1.22 -13.06
CA TYR A 114 -4.67 -1.85 -13.92
C TYR A 114 -4.38 -1.62 -15.40
N ASP A 115 -4.83 -2.53 -16.25
CA ASP A 115 -4.73 -2.42 -17.70
C ASP A 115 -5.59 -1.25 -18.19
N SER A 116 -4.94 -0.27 -18.81
CA SER A 116 -5.57 0.95 -19.31
C SER A 116 -5.86 0.84 -20.80
N PRO A 117 -7.14 0.80 -21.23
CA PRO A 117 -7.49 0.86 -22.63
C PRO A 117 -6.94 2.11 -23.34
N VAL A 118 -6.77 3.22 -22.61
CA VAL A 118 -6.18 4.44 -23.15
C VAL A 118 -4.70 4.24 -23.49
N LEU A 119 -3.94 3.57 -22.62
CA LEU A 119 -2.51 3.29 -22.88
C LEU A 119 -2.34 2.20 -23.92
N SER A 120 -3.16 1.13 -23.90
CA SER A 120 -3.10 0.05 -24.89
C SER A 120 -3.47 0.52 -26.31
N ALA A 121 -4.20 1.63 -26.45
CA ALA A 121 -4.50 2.25 -27.74
C ALA A 121 -3.32 3.08 -28.32
N GLY A 122 -2.24 3.25 -27.56
CA GLY A 122 -1.05 4.00 -27.97
C GLY A 122 -1.10 5.50 -27.67
N TYR A 123 0.04 6.17 -27.90
CA TYR A 123 0.28 7.57 -27.52
C TYR A 123 -0.29 8.56 -28.54
N HIS A 124 -1.61 8.63 -28.66
CA HIS A 124 -2.30 9.67 -29.45
C HIS A 124 -2.14 11.06 -28.82
N ALA A 125 -2.28 12.14 -29.60
CA ALA A 125 -2.14 13.51 -29.08
C ALA A 125 -3.08 13.83 -27.89
N ASP A 126 -4.20 13.12 -27.79
CA ASP A 126 -5.20 13.24 -26.74
C ASP A 126 -5.12 12.16 -25.65
N TYR A 127 -4.04 11.38 -25.58
CA TYR A 127 -3.91 10.30 -24.59
C TYR A 127 -3.95 10.83 -23.15
N LYS A 128 -3.30 11.96 -22.86
CA LYS A 128 -3.28 12.56 -21.51
C LYS A 128 -4.68 12.91 -20.97
N PRO A 129 -5.51 13.71 -21.67
CA PRO A 129 -6.84 14.03 -21.18
C PRO A 129 -7.72 12.77 -21.07
N LYS A 130 -7.60 11.80 -21.99
CA LYS A 130 -8.31 10.52 -21.90
C LYS A 130 -7.90 9.72 -20.66
N LEU A 131 -6.61 9.68 -20.34
CA LEU A 131 -6.06 8.97 -19.18
C LEU A 131 -6.54 9.60 -17.87
N ILE A 132 -6.57 10.94 -17.79
CA ILE A 132 -7.12 11.65 -16.63
C ILE A 132 -8.60 11.31 -16.44
N GLN A 133 -9.39 11.33 -17.52
CA GLN A 133 -10.81 10.97 -17.46
C GLN A 133 -11.02 9.51 -17.05
N GLU A 134 -10.19 8.59 -17.54
CA GLU A 134 -10.21 7.19 -17.14
C GLU A 134 -9.99 7.02 -15.64
N VAL A 135 -8.93 7.62 -15.09
CA VAL A 135 -8.60 7.55 -13.66
C VAL A 135 -9.72 8.14 -12.80
N ILE A 136 -10.27 9.30 -13.19
CA ILE A 136 -11.39 9.93 -12.45
C ILE A 136 -12.61 9.01 -12.45
N ARG A 137 -12.98 8.45 -13.61
CA ARG A 137 -14.12 7.53 -13.73
C ARG A 137 -13.92 6.29 -12.85
N THR A 138 -12.74 5.67 -12.93
CA THR A 138 -12.41 4.50 -12.12
C THR A 138 -12.49 4.81 -10.62
N TYR A 139 -12.05 5.99 -10.18
CA TYR A 139 -12.19 6.39 -8.79
C TYR A 139 -13.66 6.57 -8.37
N GLU A 140 -14.48 7.23 -9.18
CA GLU A 140 -15.91 7.42 -8.90
C GLU A 140 -16.69 6.10 -8.86
N GLU A 141 -16.28 5.10 -9.64
CA GLU A 141 -16.84 3.74 -9.59
C GLU A 141 -16.39 2.95 -8.34
N LEU A 142 -15.15 3.15 -7.89
CA LEU A 142 -14.57 2.50 -6.72
C LEU A 142 -15.11 3.06 -5.40
N LYS A 143 -15.18 4.39 -5.29
CA LYS A 143 -15.53 5.10 -4.06
C LYS A 143 -16.79 4.60 -3.35
N PRO A 144 -17.94 4.37 -4.02
CA PRO A 144 -19.15 3.89 -3.34
C PRO A 144 -19.06 2.44 -2.83
N ARG A 145 -18.05 1.68 -3.28
CA ARG A 145 -17.83 0.28 -2.91
C ARG A 145 -16.90 0.11 -1.72
N LEU A 146 -16.24 1.19 -1.29
CA LEU A 146 -15.36 1.18 -0.12
C LEU A 146 -16.17 0.83 1.15
N PRO A 147 -15.76 -0.17 1.95
CA PRO A 147 -16.49 -0.57 3.15
C PRO A 147 -16.58 0.57 4.16
N ALA A 148 -17.70 0.65 4.87
CA ALA A 148 -17.89 1.63 5.93
C ALA A 148 -16.86 1.51 7.07
N ALA A 149 -16.25 0.32 7.23
CA ALA A 149 -15.15 0.07 8.16
C ALA A 149 -13.90 0.93 7.90
N LEU A 150 -13.76 1.51 6.70
CA LEU A 150 -12.65 2.43 6.37
C LEU A 150 -12.87 3.84 6.89
N ARG A 151 -14.08 4.22 7.33
CA ARG A 151 -14.39 5.58 7.79
C ARG A 151 -13.48 6.15 8.89
N PRO A 152 -13.03 5.38 9.90
CA PRO A 152 -12.14 5.90 10.94
C PRO A 152 -10.69 6.04 10.48
N VAL A 153 -10.32 5.55 9.28
CA VAL A 153 -8.93 5.57 8.80
C VAL A 153 -8.78 6.42 7.55
N LYS A 154 -7.68 7.16 7.48
CA LYS A 154 -7.31 7.90 6.28
C LYS A 154 -6.76 6.93 5.24
N VAL A 155 -7.44 6.77 4.11
CA VAL A 155 -6.99 5.93 2.99
C VAL A 155 -6.60 6.81 1.81
N HIS A 156 -5.38 6.64 1.30
CA HIS A 156 -4.95 7.22 0.03
C HIS A 156 -5.03 6.15 -1.05
N ILE A 157 -5.75 6.41 -2.14
CA ILE A 157 -5.88 5.47 -3.25
C ILE A 157 -5.10 6.02 -4.45
N PHE A 158 -4.10 5.28 -4.89
CA PHE A 158 -3.28 5.57 -6.06
C PHE A 158 -3.71 4.65 -7.20
N LEU A 159 -4.44 5.19 -8.17
CA LEU A 159 -4.82 4.49 -9.40
C LEU A 159 -3.73 4.68 -10.44
N ILE A 160 -3.07 3.59 -10.84
CA ILE A 160 -1.94 3.56 -11.75
C ILE A 160 -2.34 2.83 -13.03
N PRO A 161 -2.85 3.55 -14.05
CA PRO A 161 -3.08 2.94 -15.35
C PRO A 161 -1.74 2.49 -15.96
N ILE A 162 -1.68 1.24 -16.43
CA ILE A 162 -0.53 0.68 -17.12
C ILE A 162 -0.96 0.00 -18.43
N GLU A 163 -0.01 -0.21 -19.34
CA GLU A 163 -0.30 -0.77 -20.67
C GLU A 163 -0.67 -2.26 -20.61
N CYS A 164 0.07 -3.04 -19.81
CA CYS A 164 -0.23 -4.44 -19.54
C CYS A 164 0.39 -4.90 -18.20
N VAL A 165 -0.45 -5.14 -17.18
CA VAL A 165 -0.08 -5.67 -15.86
C VAL A 165 0.64 -7.01 -16.01
N LYS A 166 0.12 -7.89 -16.89
CA LYS A 166 0.71 -9.21 -17.11
C LYS A 166 2.15 -9.09 -17.63
N THR A 167 2.38 -8.30 -18.66
CA THR A 167 3.71 -8.10 -19.22
C THR A 167 4.66 -7.49 -18.21
N LEU A 168 4.21 -6.51 -17.42
CA LEU A 168 5.02 -5.90 -16.36
C LEU A 168 5.45 -6.94 -15.32
N THR A 169 4.51 -7.75 -14.83
CA THR A 169 4.78 -8.79 -13.83
C THR A 169 5.69 -9.88 -14.39
N ASP A 170 5.42 -10.38 -15.61
CA ASP A 170 6.26 -11.39 -16.27
C ASP A 170 7.72 -10.91 -16.43
N GLN A 171 7.92 -9.66 -16.86
CA GLN A 171 9.24 -9.06 -17.01
C GLN A 171 9.94 -8.87 -15.67
N PHE A 172 9.20 -8.45 -14.64
CA PHE A 172 9.74 -8.31 -13.29
C PHE A 172 10.19 -9.66 -12.73
N ASP A 173 9.39 -10.72 -12.90
CA ASP A 173 9.72 -12.07 -12.47
C ASP A 173 10.95 -12.63 -13.21
N GLN A 174 11.04 -12.39 -14.52
CA GLN A 174 12.22 -12.76 -15.32
C GLN A 174 13.49 -12.07 -14.80
N LEU A 175 13.41 -10.77 -14.47
CA LEU A 175 14.53 -10.02 -13.89
C LEU A 175 14.93 -10.55 -12.51
N LEU A 176 13.97 -10.89 -11.66
CA LEU A 176 14.23 -11.49 -10.36
C LEU A 176 14.92 -12.86 -10.49
N GLN A 177 14.50 -13.68 -11.45
CA GLN A 177 15.12 -14.98 -11.71
C GLN A 177 16.54 -14.85 -12.28
N ALA A 178 16.75 -13.92 -13.21
CA ALA A 178 18.06 -13.65 -13.80
C ALA A 178 19.08 -13.16 -12.75
N ASN A 179 18.64 -12.33 -11.80
CA ASN A 179 19.48 -11.77 -10.74
C ASN A 179 19.58 -12.67 -9.49
N GLY A 180 18.72 -13.68 -9.35
CA GLY A 180 18.74 -14.65 -8.24
C GLY A 180 19.85 -15.71 -8.31
N HIS A 181 20.67 -15.72 -9.38
CA HIS A 181 21.78 -16.64 -9.56
C HIS A 181 23.14 -16.15 -9.01
N GLY A 182 23.17 -15.04 -8.27
CA GLY A 182 24.41 -14.46 -7.74
C GLY A 182 24.42 -14.36 -6.21
N LEU A 183 24.74 -15.46 -5.52
CA LEU A 183 25.55 -15.51 -4.30
C LEU A 183 25.91 -16.99 -4.03
N PRO A 184 27.11 -17.48 -4.44
CA PRO A 184 27.62 -18.72 -3.90
C PRO A 184 27.87 -18.52 -2.39
N GLY A 185 27.33 -19.44 -1.58
CA GLY A 185 27.55 -19.44 -0.14
C GLY A 185 29.04 -19.48 0.19
N ASN A 186 29.44 -18.61 1.11
CA ASN A 186 30.65 -18.74 1.91
C ASN A 186 30.24 -19.16 3.31
#